data_AF-A0A974ZZM7-F1
#
_entry.id   AF-A0A974ZZM7-F1
#
_cell.length_a   1.000
_cell.length_b   1.000
_cell.length_c   1.000
_cell.angle_alpha   90.00
_cell.angle_beta   90.00
_cell.angle_gamma   90.00
#
_symmetry.space_group_name_H-M   'P 1'
#
loop_
_entity.id
_entity.type
_entity.pdbx_description
1 polymer ?
#
loop_
_entity_poly.entity_id
_entity_poly.type
_entity_poly.pdbx_seq_one_letter_code
_entity_poly.pdbx_strand_id
1 'polypeptide(L)'
;MFTENEVAIMIEIPEVLDAVVAARKEFIGNEANFLEISEHDFLSLVMMTPTVGIALANGTISLFEELALNKMARKMSKGGFFLKIDPVAHAMKFLIKAFDKWELPFYKIIKICMAKTFDNSKLRKVGSDQDDYNLTTFAQELMQVPYAYVRFLSSFFLHDEAEIVDERSISKVEFEKIQDIGNKLELSEHLVFASFCKTFNVK
;
A
#
# COMPACT_ATOMS: atom_id res chain seq x y z
N MET A 1 -6.13 1.49 -5.67
CA MET A 1 -5.67 0.07 -5.62
C MET A 1 -5.03 -0.36 -6.93
N PHE A 2 -3.77 -0.80 -6.87
CA PHE A 2 -3.04 -1.45 -7.96
C PHE A 2 -3.84 -2.58 -8.61
N THR A 3 -3.54 -2.81 -9.88
CA THR A 3 -4.07 -3.86 -10.74
C THR A 3 -3.02 -4.95 -10.95
N GLU A 4 -3.47 -6.13 -11.37
CA GLU A 4 -2.59 -7.23 -11.80
C GLU A 4 -1.47 -6.76 -12.75
N ASN A 5 -1.82 -5.92 -13.74
CA ASN A 5 -0.88 -5.40 -14.74
C ASN A 5 0.17 -4.47 -14.12
N GLU A 6 -0.20 -3.61 -13.18
CA GLU A 6 0.76 -2.73 -12.51
C GLU A 6 1.75 -3.53 -11.67
N VAL A 7 1.27 -4.57 -10.97
CA VAL A 7 2.15 -5.49 -10.24
C VAL A 7 3.06 -6.25 -11.21
N ALA A 8 2.54 -6.69 -12.36
CA ALA A 8 3.32 -7.36 -13.40
C ALA A 8 4.44 -6.47 -13.95
N ILE A 9 4.19 -5.18 -14.14
CA ILE A 9 5.22 -4.22 -14.57
C ILE A 9 6.25 -4.00 -13.46
N MET A 10 5.82 -3.84 -12.20
CA MET A 10 6.75 -3.60 -11.09
C MET A 10 7.69 -4.79 -10.83
N ILE A 11 7.19 -6.03 -10.95
CA ILE A 11 8.01 -7.22 -10.71
C ILE A 11 9.05 -7.46 -11.83
N GLU A 12 8.89 -6.87 -13.01
CA GLU A 12 9.89 -6.92 -14.09
C GLU A 12 11.13 -6.04 -13.81
N ILE A 13 11.05 -5.14 -12.83
CA ILE A 13 12.20 -4.33 -12.39
C ILE A 13 13.20 -5.26 -11.66
N PRO A 14 14.45 -5.42 -12.15
CA PRO A 14 15.38 -6.40 -11.59
C PRO A 14 15.60 -6.28 -10.08
N GLU A 15 15.77 -5.06 -9.58
CA GLU A 15 15.99 -4.82 -8.15
C GLU A 15 14.76 -5.15 -7.29
N VAL A 16 13.55 -5.01 -7.85
CA VAL A 16 12.31 -5.43 -7.19
C VAL A 16 12.23 -6.96 -7.19
N LEU A 17 12.47 -7.61 -8.33
CA LEU A 17 12.45 -9.06 -8.45
C LEU A 17 13.41 -9.72 -7.47
N ASP A 18 14.66 -9.26 -7.41
CA ASP A 18 15.69 -9.80 -6.52
C ASP A 18 15.27 -9.69 -5.05
N ALA A 19 14.75 -8.53 -4.65
CA ALA A 19 14.27 -8.30 -3.29
C ALA A 19 13.06 -9.19 -2.95
N VAL A 20 12.12 -9.34 -3.89
CA VAL A 20 10.93 -10.18 -3.77
C VAL A 20 11.31 -11.66 -3.64
N VAL A 21 12.22 -12.16 -4.48
CA VAL A 21 12.67 -13.56 -4.44
C VAL A 21 13.33 -13.89 -3.11
N ALA A 22 14.21 -13.00 -2.63
CA ALA A 22 14.88 -13.17 -1.34
C ALA A 22 13.88 -13.19 -0.17
N ALA A 23 13.01 -12.18 -0.09
CA ALA A 23 12.01 -12.09 0.97
C ALA A 23 10.98 -13.23 0.93
N ARG A 24 10.55 -13.64 -0.27
CA ARG A 24 9.63 -14.77 -0.46
C ARG A 24 10.20 -16.06 0.09
N LYS A 25 11.46 -16.36 -0.21
CA LYS A 25 12.13 -17.57 0.28
C LYS A 25 12.19 -17.59 1.80
N GLU A 26 12.52 -16.46 2.41
CA GLU A 26 12.57 -16.32 3.87
C GLU A 26 11.17 -16.42 4.50
N PHE A 27 10.16 -15.80 3.88
CA PHE A 27 8.77 -15.82 4.36
C PHE A 27 8.18 -17.23 4.37
N ILE A 28 8.32 -17.95 3.25
CA ILE A 28 7.82 -19.32 3.11
C ILE A 28 8.54 -20.25 4.10
N GLY A 29 9.87 -20.12 4.23
CA GLY A 29 10.65 -20.98 5.12
C GLY A 29 10.38 -20.77 6.61
N ASN A 30 10.03 -19.55 7.03
CA ASN A 30 9.85 -19.21 8.44
C ASN A 30 8.39 -19.23 8.91
N GLU A 31 7.45 -18.78 8.07
CA GLU A 31 6.06 -18.54 8.52
C GLU A 31 5.02 -19.44 7.85
N ALA A 32 5.27 -19.80 6.59
CA ALA A 32 4.25 -20.37 5.72
C ALA A 32 4.79 -21.60 4.97
N ASN A 33 5.29 -22.59 5.73
CA ASN A 33 5.74 -23.86 5.16
C ASN A 33 4.61 -24.44 4.30
N PHE A 34 4.94 -24.84 3.06
CA PHE A 34 4.01 -25.33 2.03
C PHE A 34 3.12 -24.29 1.35
N LEU A 35 3.32 -22.99 1.60
CA LEU A 35 2.66 -21.95 0.82
C LEU A 35 3.23 -21.90 -0.60
N GLU A 36 2.40 -22.28 -1.57
CA GLU A 36 2.69 -22.07 -2.99
C GLU A 36 2.14 -20.70 -3.41
N ILE A 37 3.05 -19.74 -3.55
CA ILE A 37 2.73 -18.38 -4.03
C ILE A 37 3.75 -17.98 -5.10
N SER A 38 3.30 -17.37 -6.20
CA SER A 38 4.20 -16.85 -7.24
C SER A 38 4.94 -15.59 -6.76
N GLU A 39 6.00 -15.18 -7.45
CA GLU A 39 6.71 -13.92 -7.15
C GLU A 39 5.79 -12.71 -7.34
N HIS A 40 4.90 -12.77 -8.35
CA HIS A 40 3.91 -11.72 -8.61
C HIS A 40 2.88 -11.62 -7.48
N ASP A 41 2.29 -12.75 -7.08
CA ASP A 41 1.33 -12.79 -5.97
C ASP A 41 2.00 -12.42 -4.64
N PHE A 42 3.27 -12.80 -4.45
CA PHE A 42 4.01 -12.40 -3.27
C PHE A 42 4.30 -10.90 -3.26
N LEU A 43 4.61 -10.28 -4.40
CA LEU A 43 4.69 -8.83 -4.49
C LEU A 43 3.33 -8.18 -4.18
N SER A 44 2.22 -8.73 -4.66
CA SER A 44 0.88 -8.27 -4.29
C SER A 44 0.64 -8.30 -2.78
N LEU A 45 1.05 -9.38 -2.10
CA LEU A 45 1.01 -9.47 -0.63
C LEU A 45 1.84 -8.35 0.02
N VAL A 46 3.08 -8.15 -0.44
CA VAL A 46 3.98 -7.09 0.04
C VAL A 46 3.31 -5.72 -0.12
N MET A 47 2.70 -5.45 -1.26
CA MET A 47 2.03 -4.17 -1.56
C MET A 47 0.76 -3.94 -0.74
N MET A 48 0.14 -4.99 -0.18
CA MET A 48 -1.00 -4.89 0.72
C MET A 48 -0.63 -4.59 2.17
N THR A 49 0.65 -4.74 2.55
CA THR A 49 1.14 -4.58 3.92
C THR A 49 0.71 -3.26 4.60
N PRO A 50 0.74 -2.09 3.93
CA PRO A 50 0.25 -0.85 4.51
C PRO A 50 -1.23 -0.93 4.93
N THR A 51 -2.09 -1.43 4.05
CA THR A 51 -3.53 -1.56 4.31
C THR A 51 -3.83 -2.59 5.39
N VAL A 52 -3.07 -3.70 5.43
CA VAL A 52 -3.14 -4.67 6.53
C VAL A 52 -2.74 -4.03 7.86
N GLY A 53 -1.70 -3.19 7.87
CA GLY A 53 -1.26 -2.46 9.05
C GLY A 53 -2.31 -1.49 9.60
N ILE A 54 -3.07 -0.83 8.73
CA ILE A 54 -4.18 0.04 9.11
C ILE A 54 -5.32 -0.79 9.70
N ALA A 55 -5.72 -1.88 9.04
CA ALA A 55 -6.78 -2.77 9.55
C ALA A 55 -6.40 -3.42 10.89
N LEU A 56 -5.11 -3.60 11.17
CA LEU A 56 -4.61 -4.10 12.45
C LEU A 56 -4.43 -3.01 13.52
N ALA A 57 -4.60 -1.73 13.19
CA ALA A 57 -4.32 -0.62 14.11
C ALA A 57 -5.19 -0.69 15.38
N ASN A 58 -6.42 -1.19 15.25
CA ASN A 58 -7.35 -1.39 16.38
C ASN A 58 -7.16 -2.74 17.10
N GLY A 59 -6.12 -3.51 16.76
CA GLY A 59 -5.79 -4.81 17.36
C GLY A 59 -6.56 -6.01 16.80
N THR A 60 -7.66 -5.78 16.07
CA THR A 60 -8.43 -6.83 15.40
C THR A 60 -8.93 -6.33 14.05
N ILE A 61 -8.94 -7.22 13.05
CA ILE A 61 -9.54 -6.95 11.73
C ILE A 61 -11.02 -7.31 11.79
N SER A 62 -11.89 -6.35 11.49
CA SER A 62 -13.33 -6.56 11.36
C SER A 62 -13.67 -7.34 10.08
N LEU A 63 -14.89 -7.90 10.02
CA LEU A 63 -15.37 -8.61 8.83
C LEU A 63 -15.35 -7.73 7.57
N PHE A 64 -15.67 -6.44 7.70
CA PHE A 64 -15.67 -5.51 6.56
C PHE A 64 -14.26 -5.23 6.05
N GLU A 65 -13.29 -5.07 6.95
CA GLU A 65 -11.88 -4.90 6.60
C GLU A 65 -11.32 -6.17 5.95
N GLU A 66 -11.66 -7.36 6.48
CA GLU A 66 -11.27 -8.63 5.86
C GLU A 66 -11.84 -8.77 4.45
N LEU A 67 -13.11 -8.41 4.23
CA LEU A 67 -13.73 -8.40 2.90
C LEU A 67 -13.05 -7.41 1.96
N ALA A 68 -12.70 -6.22 2.44
CA ALA A 68 -12.00 -5.19 1.66
C ALA A 68 -10.59 -5.65 1.27
N LEU A 69 -9.84 -6.24 2.22
CA LEU A 69 -8.53 -6.83 1.97
C LEU A 69 -8.61 -7.98 0.97
N ASN A 70 -9.58 -8.89 1.10
CA ASN A 70 -9.78 -9.98 0.15
C ASN A 70 -10.14 -9.48 -1.26
N LYS A 71 -10.93 -8.40 -1.37
CA LYS A 71 -11.23 -7.75 -2.64
C LYS A 71 -9.98 -7.16 -3.28
N MET A 72 -9.12 -6.52 -2.47
CA MET A 72 -7.84 -5.95 -2.89
C MET A 72 -6.87 -7.04 -3.36
N ALA A 73 -6.74 -8.13 -2.60
CA ALA A 73 -5.93 -9.30 -2.96
C ALA A 73 -6.30 -9.81 -4.36
N ARG A 74 -7.59 -10.05 -4.62
CA ARG A 74 -8.07 -10.53 -5.92
C ARG A 74 -7.79 -9.58 -7.08
N LYS A 75 -7.73 -8.27 -6.84
CA LYS A 75 -7.47 -7.27 -7.89
C LYS A 75 -6.00 -7.24 -8.31
N MET A 76 -5.11 -7.62 -7.40
CA MET A 76 -3.65 -7.60 -7.60
C MET A 76 -3.07 -8.97 -7.95
N SER A 77 -3.74 -10.05 -7.55
CA SER A 77 -3.36 -11.44 -7.78
C SER A 77 -3.34 -11.82 -9.26
N LYS A 78 -2.48 -12.77 -9.64
CA LYS A 78 -2.32 -13.23 -11.02
C LYS A 78 -3.46 -14.16 -11.44
N GLY A 79 -4.44 -13.64 -12.18
CA GLY A 79 -5.50 -14.42 -12.81
C GLY A 79 -6.84 -14.48 -12.08
N GLY A 80 -7.85 -15.05 -12.75
CA GLY A 80 -9.24 -15.10 -12.29
C GLY A 80 -9.51 -16.25 -11.34
N PHE A 81 -9.13 -16.13 -10.06
CA PHE A 81 -9.48 -17.10 -9.01
C PHE A 81 -10.98 -17.01 -8.65
N PHE A 82 -11.86 -17.44 -9.56
CA PHE A 82 -13.32 -17.46 -9.32
C PHE A 82 -13.77 -18.66 -8.46
N LEU A 83 -13.01 -19.76 -8.43
CA LEU A 83 -13.39 -21.02 -7.75
C LEU A 83 -12.31 -21.59 -6.82
N LYS A 84 -11.09 -21.02 -6.79
CA LYS A 84 -10.00 -21.45 -5.91
C LYS A 84 -9.71 -20.35 -4.89
N ILE A 85 -9.13 -20.74 -3.75
CA ILE A 85 -8.64 -19.79 -2.75
C ILE A 85 -7.56 -18.93 -3.42
N ASP A 86 -7.75 -17.63 -3.39
CA ASP A 86 -6.77 -16.68 -3.91
C ASP A 86 -5.46 -16.80 -3.11
N PRO A 87 -4.30 -16.96 -3.78
CA PRO A 87 -3.03 -17.23 -3.11
C PRO A 87 -2.58 -16.05 -2.24
N VAL A 88 -2.87 -14.81 -2.66
CA VAL A 88 -2.56 -13.59 -1.90
C VAL A 88 -3.42 -13.54 -0.64
N ALA A 89 -4.73 -13.77 -0.77
CA ALA A 89 -5.65 -13.82 0.37
C ALA A 89 -5.29 -14.95 1.36
N HIS A 90 -4.81 -16.08 0.86
CA HIS A 90 -4.33 -17.16 1.72
C HIS A 90 -3.04 -16.77 2.45
N ALA A 91 -2.06 -16.22 1.73
CA ALA A 91 -0.78 -15.79 2.28
C ALA A 91 -0.93 -14.66 3.31
N MET A 92 -1.93 -13.78 3.13
CA MET A 92 -2.25 -12.69 4.04
C MET A 92 -2.55 -13.17 5.47
N LYS A 93 -3.10 -14.37 5.64
CA LYS A 93 -3.33 -14.96 6.98
C LYS A 93 -2.03 -15.16 7.75
N PHE A 94 -0.93 -15.47 7.06
CA PHE A 94 0.39 -15.62 7.68
C PHE A 94 1.01 -14.26 7.96
N LEU A 95 0.86 -13.29 7.04
CA LEU A 95 1.28 -11.91 7.27
C LEU A 95 0.60 -11.31 8.51
N ILE A 96 -0.72 -11.47 8.64
CA ILE A 96 -1.48 -10.96 9.80
C ILE A 96 -0.95 -11.54 11.12
N LYS A 97 -0.63 -12.84 11.15
CA LYS A 97 -0.11 -13.51 12.36
C LYS A 97 1.29 -13.07 12.76
N ALA A 98 2.13 -12.70 11.79
CA ALA A 98 3.52 -12.34 11.99
C ALA A 98 3.81 -10.89 11.55
N PHE A 99 2.81 -10.00 11.66
CA PHE A 99 2.87 -8.67 11.05
C PHE A 99 4.07 -7.86 11.55
N ASP A 100 4.30 -7.84 12.87
CA ASP A 100 5.41 -7.10 13.48
C ASP A 100 6.79 -7.51 12.95
N LYS A 101 6.94 -8.78 12.54
CA LYS A 101 8.18 -9.30 11.96
C LYS A 101 8.36 -8.87 10.50
N TRP A 102 7.26 -8.80 9.75
CA TRP A 102 7.29 -8.63 8.29
C TRP A 102 6.97 -7.23 7.79
N GLU A 103 6.38 -6.37 8.63
CA GLU A 103 6.07 -4.98 8.29
C GLU A 103 7.29 -4.25 7.70
N LEU A 104 8.40 -4.19 8.45
CA LEU A 104 9.59 -3.46 8.01
C LEU A 104 10.31 -4.11 6.82
N PRO A 105 10.52 -5.44 6.77
CA PRO A 105 11.04 -6.09 5.56
C PRO A 105 10.22 -5.79 4.31
N PHE A 106 8.88 -5.83 4.40
CA PHE A 106 8.01 -5.56 3.27
C PHE A 106 8.01 -4.08 2.88
N TYR A 107 8.08 -3.17 3.85
CA TYR A 107 8.23 -1.73 3.57
C TYR A 107 9.54 -1.40 2.84
N LYS A 108 10.63 -2.12 3.11
CA LYS A 108 11.87 -1.96 2.33
C LYS A 108 11.67 -2.31 0.85
N ILE A 109 10.92 -3.36 0.55
CA ILE A 109 10.60 -3.74 -0.83
C ILE A 109 9.71 -2.68 -1.47
N ILE A 110 8.68 -2.20 -0.76
CA ILE A 110 7.82 -1.10 -1.24
C ILE A 110 8.64 0.14 -1.58
N LYS A 111 9.63 0.52 -0.76
CA LYS A 111 10.53 1.64 -1.05
C LYS A 111 11.32 1.44 -2.34
N ILE A 112 11.80 0.21 -2.59
CA ILE A 112 12.47 -0.12 -3.86
C ILE A 112 11.49 0.07 -5.03
N CYS A 113 10.26 -0.45 -4.90
CA CYS A 113 9.22 -0.26 -5.92
C CYS A 113 8.99 1.23 -6.19
N MET A 114 8.78 2.05 -5.16
CA MET A 114 8.57 3.49 -5.29
C MET A 114 9.74 4.18 -6.00
N ALA A 115 10.96 3.97 -5.50
CA ALA A 115 12.18 4.60 -6.03
C ALA A 115 12.49 4.21 -7.49
N LYS A 116 11.99 3.06 -7.95
CA LYS A 116 12.20 2.56 -9.32
C LYS A 116 11.02 2.84 -10.26
N THR A 117 9.83 3.14 -9.73
CA THR A 117 8.63 3.37 -10.55
C THR A 117 8.42 4.85 -10.88
N PHE A 118 8.91 5.78 -10.04
CA PHE A 118 8.81 7.21 -10.32
C PHE A 118 10.01 8.00 -9.80
N ASP A 119 10.19 9.19 -10.37
CA ASP A 119 11.25 10.11 -9.99
C ASP A 119 10.83 10.98 -8.80
N ASN A 120 11.39 10.68 -7.62
CA ASN A 120 11.15 11.41 -6.37
C ASN A 120 11.46 12.91 -6.46
N SER A 121 12.35 13.34 -7.37
CA SER A 121 12.70 14.76 -7.51
C SER A 121 11.53 15.62 -8.02
N LYS A 122 10.59 15.00 -8.73
CA LYS A 122 9.37 15.66 -9.22
C LYS A 122 8.36 15.93 -8.11
N LEU A 123 8.35 15.10 -7.07
CA LEU A 123 7.43 15.23 -5.93
C LEU A 123 7.77 16.41 -5.01
N ARG A 124 9.06 16.71 -4.85
CA ARG A 124 9.53 17.81 -3.98
C ARG A 124 9.13 19.20 -4.48
N LYS A 125 8.65 19.32 -5.73
CA LYS A 125 8.24 20.58 -6.36
C LYS A 125 6.73 20.80 -6.34
N VAL A 126 5.95 19.81 -5.89
CA VAL A 126 4.48 19.83 -5.92
C VAL A 126 3.97 19.92 -4.50
N GLY A 127 3.09 20.89 -4.24
CA GLY A 127 2.58 21.23 -2.91
C GLY A 127 2.93 22.66 -2.54
N SER A 128 1.95 23.43 -2.06
CA SER A 128 2.21 24.71 -1.43
C SER A 128 2.37 24.53 0.09
N ASP A 129 3.36 25.20 0.68
CA ASP A 129 3.57 25.24 2.14
C ASP A 129 2.52 26.13 2.84
N GLN A 130 1.40 26.42 2.16
CA GLN A 130 0.36 27.29 2.69
C GLN A 130 -0.45 26.53 3.73
N ASP A 131 -0.57 27.13 4.91
CA ASP A 131 -1.42 26.63 6.00
C ASP A 131 -2.90 26.58 5.63
N ASP A 132 -3.30 27.30 4.56
CA ASP A 132 -4.69 27.41 4.11
C ASP A 132 -5.06 26.25 3.18
N TYR A 133 -5.30 25.08 3.79
CA TYR A 133 -5.74 23.90 3.06
C TYR A 133 -7.08 24.13 2.38
N ASN A 134 -7.11 23.88 1.07
CA ASN A 134 -8.33 23.85 0.26
C ASN A 134 -8.33 22.59 -0.61
N LEU A 135 -9.43 21.84 -0.56
CA LEU A 135 -9.63 20.61 -1.33
C LEU A 135 -9.41 20.83 -2.85
N THR A 136 -9.83 21.99 -3.36
CA THR A 136 -9.64 22.37 -4.77
C THR A 136 -8.15 22.53 -5.10
N THR A 137 -7.37 23.12 -4.20
CA THR A 137 -5.92 23.26 -4.35
C THR A 137 -5.24 21.89 -4.32
N PHE A 138 -5.63 21.02 -3.39
CA PHE A 138 -5.10 19.65 -3.33
C PHE A 138 -5.40 18.85 -4.60
N ALA A 139 -6.62 18.94 -5.13
CA ALA A 139 -6.97 18.29 -6.39
C ALA A 139 -6.11 18.79 -7.57
N GLN A 140 -5.80 20.09 -7.62
CA GLN A 140 -4.89 20.67 -8.63
C GLN A 140 -3.44 20.20 -8.45
N GLU A 141 -2.95 20.14 -7.21
CA GLU A 141 -1.62 19.61 -6.88
C GLU A 141 -1.49 18.17 -7.37
N LEU A 142 -2.48 17.31 -7.08
CA LEU A 142 -2.48 15.91 -7.51
C LEU A 142 -2.36 15.72 -9.04
N MET A 143 -2.88 16.66 -9.85
CA MET A 143 -2.74 16.57 -11.32
C MET A 143 -1.30 16.74 -11.80
N GLN A 144 -0.42 17.32 -10.98
CA GLN A 144 1.00 17.54 -11.31
C GLN A 144 1.90 16.42 -10.77
N VAL A 145 1.35 15.57 -9.91
CA VAL A 145 2.06 14.46 -9.27
C VAL A 145 2.22 13.29 -10.26
N PRO A 146 3.36 12.58 -10.25
CA PRO A 146 3.50 11.35 -11.03
C PRO A 146 2.37 10.37 -10.72
N TYR A 147 1.68 9.89 -11.76
CA TYR A 147 0.56 8.96 -11.63
C TYR A 147 0.88 7.78 -10.70
N ALA A 148 2.07 7.18 -10.84
CA ALA A 148 2.49 6.07 -9.98
C ALA A 148 2.45 6.42 -8.48
N TYR A 149 2.86 7.63 -8.08
CA TYR A 149 2.79 8.05 -6.68
C TYR A 149 1.36 8.12 -6.17
N VAL A 150 0.45 8.69 -6.97
CA VAL A 150 -1.00 8.70 -6.68
C VAL A 150 -1.52 7.27 -6.51
N ARG A 151 -1.03 6.33 -7.33
CA ARG A 151 -1.39 4.90 -7.22
C ARG A 151 -0.90 4.26 -5.94
N PHE A 152 0.30 4.61 -5.45
CA PHE A 152 0.78 4.17 -4.14
C PHE A 152 -0.13 4.68 -3.02
N LEU A 153 -0.40 5.99 -2.97
CA LEU A 153 -1.28 6.58 -1.95
C LEU A 153 -2.68 5.94 -1.94
N SER A 154 -3.34 5.91 -3.11
CA SER A 154 -4.69 5.36 -3.25
C SER A 154 -4.76 3.84 -3.08
N SER A 155 -3.64 3.13 -3.13
CA SER A 155 -3.63 1.69 -2.88
C SER A 155 -3.40 1.37 -1.43
N PHE A 156 -2.62 2.19 -0.72
CA PHE A 156 -2.26 1.93 0.67
C PHE A 156 -3.33 2.40 1.64
N PHE A 157 -3.91 3.57 1.37
CA PHE A 157 -4.69 4.31 2.35
C PHE A 157 -6.18 4.41 2.01
N LEU A 158 -6.60 3.97 0.81
CA LEU A 158 -7.98 4.12 0.34
C LEU A 158 -8.57 2.79 -0.13
N HIS A 159 -9.88 2.63 0.09
CA HIS A 159 -10.65 1.53 -0.48
C HIS A 159 -11.11 1.81 -1.91
N ASP A 160 -11.42 3.08 -2.22
CA ASP A 160 -11.71 3.57 -3.55
C ASP A 160 -10.74 4.69 -3.93
N GLU A 161 -10.19 4.61 -5.13
CA GLU A 161 -9.27 5.62 -5.65
C GLU A 161 -9.98 6.93 -6.01
N ALA A 162 -11.28 6.86 -6.35
CA ALA A 162 -12.07 8.05 -6.64
C ALA A 162 -12.15 9.00 -5.43
N GLU A 163 -12.06 8.45 -4.21
CA GLU A 163 -12.14 9.20 -2.95
C GLU A 163 -10.86 9.97 -2.60
N ILE A 164 -9.80 9.91 -3.42
CA ILE A 164 -8.53 10.56 -3.08
C ILE A 164 -8.69 12.06 -2.87
N VAL A 165 -9.59 12.71 -3.63
CA VAL A 165 -9.91 14.14 -3.53
C VAL A 165 -11.14 14.44 -2.66
N ASP A 166 -11.62 13.48 -1.88
CA ASP A 166 -12.79 13.66 -1.01
C ASP A 166 -12.39 13.75 0.47
N GLU A 167 -13.19 14.50 1.25
CA GLU A 167 -13.08 14.50 2.71
C GLU A 167 -13.61 13.18 3.30
N ARG A 168 -12.83 12.58 4.21
CA ARG A 168 -13.13 11.25 4.76
C ARG A 168 -13.07 11.26 6.28
N SER A 169 -14.02 10.62 6.93
CA SER A 169 -13.94 10.39 8.38
C SER A 169 -13.04 9.20 8.68
N ILE A 170 -12.22 9.29 9.73
CA ILE A 170 -11.36 8.21 10.18
C ILE A 170 -11.22 8.25 11.71
N SER A 171 -10.95 7.12 12.35
CA SER A 171 -10.61 7.12 13.76
C SER A 171 -9.21 7.69 14.00
N LYS A 172 -8.97 8.24 15.19
CA LYS A 172 -7.63 8.70 15.60
C LYS A 172 -6.55 7.63 15.47
N VAL A 173 -6.84 6.39 15.86
CA VAL A 173 -5.86 5.28 15.88
C VAL A 173 -5.44 4.90 14.45
N GLU A 174 -6.40 4.78 13.54
CA GLU A 174 -6.10 4.50 12.12
C GLU A 174 -5.35 5.66 11.47
N PHE A 175 -5.71 6.91 11.79
CA PHE A 175 -5.00 8.09 11.28
C PHE A 175 -3.54 8.14 11.74
N GLU A 176 -3.28 7.90 13.03
CA GLU A 176 -1.91 7.79 13.57
C GLU A 176 -1.15 6.67 12.86
N LYS A 177 -1.82 5.55 12.54
CA LYS A 177 -1.19 4.47 11.76
C LYS A 177 -0.86 4.89 10.33
N ILE A 178 -1.74 5.64 9.65
CA ILE A 178 -1.44 6.21 8.33
C ILE A 178 -0.18 7.08 8.39
N GLN A 179 -0.05 7.93 9.41
CA GLN A 179 1.12 8.78 9.61
C GLN A 179 2.39 7.96 9.90
N ASP A 180 2.31 6.94 10.75
CA ASP A 180 3.42 5.99 11.04
C ASP A 180 3.90 5.30 9.75
N ILE A 181 2.98 4.77 8.95
CA ILE A 181 3.29 4.14 7.67
C ILE A 181 3.91 5.15 6.72
N GLY A 182 3.35 6.36 6.63
CA GLY A 182 3.88 7.45 5.82
C GLY A 182 5.32 7.79 6.16
N ASN A 183 5.64 7.88 7.45
CA ASN A 183 7.01 8.09 7.93
C ASN A 183 7.92 6.91 7.58
N LYS A 184 7.48 5.68 7.85
CA LYS A 184 8.26 4.46 7.57
C LYS A 184 8.53 4.26 6.08
N LEU A 185 7.63 4.70 5.20
CA LEU A 185 7.78 4.67 3.74
C LEU A 185 8.39 5.94 3.15
N GLU A 186 8.79 6.91 3.97
CA GLU A 186 9.36 8.21 3.55
C GLU A 186 8.39 9.06 2.69
N LEU A 187 7.09 8.77 2.74
CA LEU A 187 6.05 9.57 2.10
C LEU A 187 5.88 10.93 2.78
N SER A 188 6.16 10.99 4.09
CA SER A 188 6.09 12.21 4.89
C SER A 188 7.07 13.30 4.47
N GLU A 189 8.07 12.96 3.65
CA GLU A 189 8.99 13.96 3.06
C GLU A 189 8.35 14.79 1.94
N HIS A 190 7.15 14.41 1.49
CA HIS A 190 6.46 15.05 0.36
C HIS A 190 5.25 15.86 0.84
N LEU A 191 5.18 17.13 0.43
CA LEU A 191 4.07 18.03 0.76
C LEU A 191 2.71 17.46 0.33
N VAL A 192 2.66 16.74 -0.80
CA VAL A 192 1.46 16.06 -1.28
C VAL A 192 0.92 15.06 -0.26
N PHE A 193 1.78 14.33 0.47
CA PHE A 193 1.33 13.43 1.52
C PHE A 193 0.75 14.20 2.71
N ALA A 194 1.36 15.32 3.09
CA ALA A 194 0.80 16.20 4.11
C ALA A 194 -0.58 16.73 3.71
N SER A 195 -0.74 17.21 2.47
CA SER A 195 -2.04 17.63 1.91
C SER A 195 -3.05 16.48 1.89
N PHE A 196 -2.62 15.26 1.53
CA PHE A 196 -3.46 14.06 1.59
C PHE A 196 -3.92 13.75 3.02
N CYS A 197 -3.05 13.88 4.02
CA CYS A 197 -3.44 13.70 5.42
C CYS A 197 -4.50 14.73 5.88
N LYS A 198 -4.48 15.95 5.32
CA LYS A 198 -5.49 16.99 5.62
C LYS A 198 -6.88 16.66 5.06
N THR A 199 -7.04 15.69 4.14
CA THR A 199 -8.35 15.24 3.66
C THR A 199 -9.11 14.39 4.69
N PHE A 200 -8.45 13.97 5.78
CA PHE A 200 -9.06 13.17 6.82
C PHE A 200 -9.62 14.03 7.95
N ASN A 201 -10.90 13.84 8.25
CA ASN A 201 -11.58 14.37 9.41
C ASN A 201 -11.51 13.33 10.55
N VAL A 202 -10.59 13.55 11.49
CA VAL A 202 -10.32 12.63 12.60
C VAL A 202 -11.43 12.74 13.66
N LYS A 203 -12.06 11.60 13.97
CA LYS A 203 -13.11 11.47 14.98
C LYS A 203 -12.63 10.76 16.24
#